data_AF-A0A7V6BZC4-F1
#
_entry.id   AF-A0A7V6BZC4-F1
#
_cell.length_a   1.000
_cell.length_b   1.000
_cell.length_c   1.000
_cell.angle_alpha   90.00
_cell.angle_beta   90.00
_cell.angle_gamma   90.00
#
_symmetry.space_group_name_H-M   'P 1'
#
loop_
_entity.id
_entity.type
_entity.pdbx_description
1 polymer ?
#
loop_
_entity_poly.entity_id
_entity_poly.type
_entity_poly.pdbx_seq_one_letter_code
_entity_poly.pdbx_strand_id
1 'polypeptide(L)' 'MKRLELEREITINKPVKDVFAYVTDPKTLKDWRIGLIEHKQITPEINEKGSKSAETVTILGKN' A
#
# COMPACT_ATOMS: atom_id res chain seq x y z
N MET A 1 7.50 -23.63 2.53
CA MET A 1 7.93 -22.28 2.10
C MET A 1 7.99 -21.41 3.36
N LYS A 2 9.15 -20.87 3.75
CA LYS A 2 9.25 -20.03 4.95
C LYS A 2 8.71 -18.63 4.64
N ARG A 3 7.84 -18.10 5.50
CA ARG A 3 7.32 -16.73 5.40
C ARG A 3 8.44 -15.75 5.76
N LEU A 4 8.74 -14.80 4.87
CA LEU A 4 9.60 -13.67 5.19
C LEU A 4 8.72 -12.57 5.78
N GLU A 5 8.95 -12.22 7.04
CA GLU A 5 8.31 -11.07 7.68
C GLU A 5 9.38 -9.97 7.79
N LEU A 6 9.13 -8.84 7.13
CA LEU A 6 9.98 -7.66 7.17
C LEU A 6 9.18 -6.53 7.83
N GLU A 7 9.71 -6.01 8.92
CA GLU A 7 9.13 -4.88 9.64
C GLU A 7 10.01 -3.64 9.44
N ARG A 8 9.37 -2.48 9.25
CA ARG A 8 10.06 -1.18 9.14
C ARG A 8 9.23 -0.13 9.87
N GLU A 9 9.91 0.63 10.71
CA GLU A 9 9.34 1.79 11.40
C GLU A 9 9.90 3.10 10.80
N ILE A 10 9.05 4.13 10.72
CA ILE A 10 9.45 5.50 10.37
C ILE A 10 8.72 6.50 11.26
N THR A 11 9.40 7.56 11.69
CA THR A 11 8.79 8.68 12.42
C THR A 11 8.35 9.76 11.44
N ILE A 12 7.06 10.13 11.47
CA ILE A 12 6.50 11.18 10.62
C ILE A 12 6.01 12.33 11.51
N ASN A 13 6.58 13.52 11.33
CA ASN A 13 6.20 14.73 12.07
C ASN A 13 4.96 15.41 11.44
N LYS A 14 3.83 14.69 11.41
CA LYS A 14 2.53 15.14 10.91
C LYS A 14 1.39 14.59 11.80
N PRO A 15 0.22 15.26 11.85
CA PRO A 15 -0.96 14.73 12.51
C PRO A 15 -1.34 13.33 12.00
N VAL A 16 -1.73 12.44 12.90
CA VAL A 16 -2.11 11.05 12.57
C VAL A 16 -3.21 11.00 11.51
N LYS A 17 -4.21 11.89 11.58
CA LYS A 17 -5.30 11.95 10.62
C LYS A 17 -4.81 12.19 9.18
N ASP A 18 -3.76 12.98 9.01
CA ASP A 18 -3.23 13.36 7.70
C ASP A 18 -2.42 12.19 7.13
N VAL A 19 -1.64 11.52 7.98
CA VAL A 19 -0.92 10.29 7.61
C VAL A 19 -1.91 9.19 7.25
N PHE A 20 -2.97 9.01 8.05
CA PHE A 20 -3.99 8.00 7.80
C PHE A 20 -4.71 8.24 6.47
N ALA A 21 -5.16 9.47 6.20
CA ALA A 21 -5.77 9.83 4.92
C ALA A 21 -4.82 9.57 3.75
N TYR A 22 -3.53 9.89 3.92
CA TYR A 22 -2.52 9.66 2.90
C TYR A 22 -2.22 8.18 2.64
N VAL A 23 -2.15 7.32 3.65
CA VAL A 23 -1.82 5.89 3.44
C VAL A 23 -3.03 5.06 2.99
N THR A 24 -4.25 5.55 3.22
CA THR A 24 -5.48 4.85 2.85
C THR A 24 -6.08 5.28 1.52
N ASP A 25 -5.57 6.37 0.91
CA ASP A 25 -5.98 6.81 -0.42
C ASP A 25 -5.31 5.94 -1.51
N PRO A 26 -6.08 5.24 -2.35
CA PRO A 26 -5.55 4.48 -3.48
C PRO A 26 -4.64 5.28 -4.42
N LYS A 27 -4.86 6.60 -4.54
CA LYS A 27 -4.14 7.47 -5.48
C LYS A 27 -2.70 7.75 -5.06
N THR A 28 -2.42 7.69 -3.76
CA THR A 28 -1.11 8.00 -3.16
C THR A 28 -0.30 6.75 -2.85
N LEU A 29 -0.86 5.55 -3.02
CA LEU A 29 -0.19 4.28 -2.71
C LEU A 29 1.18 4.16 -3.39
N LYS A 30 1.29 4.57 -4.65
CA LYS A 30 2.53 4.51 -5.45
C LYS A 30 3.65 5.39 -4.90
N ASP A 31 3.31 6.42 -4.12
CA ASP A 31 4.27 7.40 -3.63
C ASP A 31 5.13 6.83 -2.48
N TRP A 32 4.60 5.84 -1.75
CA TRP A 32 5.24 5.29 -0.56
C TRP A 32 5.38 3.76 -0.57
N ARG A 33 4.56 3.02 -1.35
CA ARG A 33 4.71 1.57 -1.50
C ARG A 33 5.79 1.24 -2.53
N ILE A 34 6.92 0.77 -2.02
CA ILE A 34 8.04 0.31 -2.84
C ILE A 34 7.58 -0.77 -3.82
N GLY A 35 7.88 -0.57 -5.10
CA GLY A 35 7.60 -1.52 -6.16
C GLY A 35 6.17 -1.49 -6.69
N LEU A 36 5.26 -0.68 -6.15
CA LEU A 36 3.91 -0.56 -6.72
C LEU A 36 3.93 0.27 -8.02
N ILE A 37 3.56 -0.35 -9.14
CA ILE A 37 3.48 0.28 -10.46
C ILE A 37 2.07 0.82 -10.71
N GLU A 38 1.06 0.01 -10.41
CA GLU A 38 -0.34 0.32 -10.69
C GLU A 38 -1.24 -0.27 -9.60
N HIS A 39 -2.26 0.49 -9.23
CA HIS A 39 -3.37 0.03 -8.39
C HIS A 39 -4.69 0.31 -9.11
N LYS A 40 -5.53 -0.71 -9.18
CA LYS A 40 -6.88 -0.62 -9.74
C LYS A 40 -7.89 -1.21 -8.76
N GLN A 41 -8.78 -0.35 -8.28
CA GLN A 41 -9.91 -0.79 -7.48
C GLN A 41 -10.89 -1.61 -8.33
N ILE A 42 -11.35 -2.75 -7.81
CA ILE A 42 -12.30 -3.66 -8.48
C ILE A 42 -13.73 -3.44 -7.96
N THR A 43 -13.89 -3.18 -6.66
CA THR A 43 -15.20 -2.94 -6.02
C THR A 43 -15.42 -1.45 -5.72
N PRO A 44 -16.64 -0.90 -5.82
CA PRO A 44 -16.89 0.51 -5.54
C PRO A 44 -16.44 0.98 -4.15
N GLU A 45 -16.59 0.10 -3.16
CA GLU A 45 -16.27 0.39 -1.77
C GLU A 45 -14.76 0.26 -1.53
N ILE A 46 -14.16 1.33 -1.01
CA ILE A 46 -12.73 1.41 -0.67
C ILE A 46 -12.59 1.14 0.83
N ASN A 47 -11.64 0.27 1.21
CA ASN A 47 -11.32 -0.05 2.61
C ASN A 47 -12.47 -0.69 3.41
N GLU A 48 -13.47 -1.25 2.75
CA GLU A 48 -14.53 -2.03 3.40
C GLU A 48 -14.19 -3.52 3.43
N LYS A 49 -14.82 -4.24 4.36
CA LYS A 49 -14.64 -5.68 4.46
C LYS A 49 -15.16 -6.35 3.18
N GLY A 50 -14.25 -6.98 2.45
CA GLY A 50 -14.57 -7.68 1.19
C GLY A 50 -14.23 -6.88 -0.07
N SER A 51 -13.75 -5.64 0.06
CA SER A 51 -13.24 -4.86 -1.06
C SER A 51 -12.10 -5.59 -1.79
N LYS A 52 -12.04 -5.40 -3.11
CA LYS A 52 -11.00 -6.02 -3.96
C LYS A 52 -10.27 -4.96 -4.77
N SER A 53 -8.97 -5.14 -4.92
CA SER A 53 -8.12 -4.38 -5.84
C SER A 53 -7.19 -5.32 -6.62
N ALA A 54 -6.77 -4.87 -7.79
CA ALA A 54 -5.67 -5.43 -8.55
C ALA A 54 -4.45 -4.52 -8.41
N GLU A 55 -3.27 -5.12 -8.23
CA GLU A 55 -2.01 -4.39 -8.10
C GLU A 55 -0.97 -5.00 -9.03
N THR A 56 -0.27 -4.13 -9.75
CA THR A 56 0.92 -4.50 -10.50
C THR A 56 2.14 -4.06 -9.69
N VAL A 57 2.98 -5.01 -9.30
CA VAL A 57 4.18 -4.74 -8.48
C VAL A 57 5.46 -5.24 -9.14
N THR A 58 6.53 -4.45 -9.06
CA THR A 58 7.91 -4.88 -9.28
C THR A 58 8.43 -5.53 -8.00
N ILE A 59 8.78 -6.81 -8.10
CA ILE A 59 9.46 -7.51 -7.01
C ILE A 59 10.95 -7.21 -7.11
N LEU A 60 11.46 -6.41 -6.17
CA LEU A 60 12.90 -6.22 -6.01
C LEU A 60 13.48 -7.49 -5.36
N GLY A 61 14.20 -8.30 -6.13
CA GLY A 61 14.89 -9.49 -5.59
C GLY A 61 14.93 -10.75 -6.46
N LYS A 62 14.67 -10.69 -7.77
CA LYS A 62 14.99 -11.82 -8.66
C LYS A 62 16.32 -11.59 -9.38
N ASN A 63 17.41 -11.87 -8.66
CA ASN A 63 18.65 -12.41 -9.23
C ASN A 63 18.83 -13.80 -8.63
#